data_AF-A0A0F9CS69-F1
#
_entry.id   AF-A0A0F9CS69-F1
#
_cell.length_a   1.000
_cell.length_b   1.000
_cell.length_c   1.000
_cell.angle_alpha   90.00
_cell.angle_beta   90.00
_cell.angle_gamma   90.00
#
_symmetry.space_group_name_H-M   'P 1'
#
loop_
_entity.id
_entity.type
_entity.pdbx_description
1 polymer ?
#
loop_
_entity_poly.entity_id
_entity_poly.type
_entity_poly.pdbx_seq_one_letter_code
_entity_poly.pdbx_strand_id
1 'polypeptide(L)'
;MAELGLLIKIGLDKDSLKKANKKIGDFLITGFKAGAVGAAGALAAVGVAAGVAAAETIAFADDANKAMEQFRRETGLAEESVEEFSSSAKNLFAAGVGEGIDDIARAMATVNNTMQTGAKETERITKRALTMRDVFDKDVGESIDAVKVLMDEFGLSSDQAFDFLVEGSQRGLDRNDDLLDSVREYGNLFNDAGFDAAQFFSIMEQGAAGGVLGTDKISDAIKEFVIIANEGSDDTVAAFAQIGLDFERISGFIQAGDEQWGDYFSTVIEGLNDIDDPMKRAQLQTELFGTAAEDLGVSFTKDIAMAFREGTNSASTSLD
;
A
#
# COMPACT_ATOMS: atom_id res chain seq x y z
N MET A 1 -35.13 11.38 38.47
CA MET A 1 -36.23 10.54 37.95
C MET A 1 -36.57 10.82 36.48
N ALA A 2 -36.25 12.01 35.92
CA ALA A 2 -36.49 12.32 34.51
C ALA A 2 -35.43 11.74 33.53
N GLU A 3 -34.23 11.37 33.99
CA GLU A 3 -33.16 10.83 33.13
C GLU A 3 -33.31 9.34 32.77
N LEU A 4 -34.05 8.56 33.55
CA LEU A 4 -34.23 7.12 33.28
C LEU A 4 -35.29 6.84 32.19
N GLY A 5 -36.13 7.82 31.86
CA GLY A 5 -37.19 7.67 30.86
C GLY A 5 -36.71 7.84 29.41
N LEU A 6 -35.54 8.44 29.19
CA LEU A 6 -35.01 8.70 27.84
C LEU A 6 -34.26 7.50 27.26
N LEU A 7 -33.58 6.72 28.12
CA LEU A 7 -32.82 5.52 27.75
C LEU A 7 -33.70 4.40 27.14
N ILE A 8 -34.98 4.34 27.53
CA ILE A 8 -35.91 3.29 27.07
C ILE A 8 -36.51 3.62 25.69
N LYS A 9 -36.56 4.90 25.28
CA LYS A 9 -37.16 5.31 23.99
C LYS A 9 -36.26 5.11 22.76
N ILE A 10 -34.98 4.76 22.95
CA ILE A 10 -33.98 4.59 21.88
C ILE A 10 -33.52 3.13 21.73
N GLY A 11 -34.09 2.19 22.48
CA GLY A 11 -33.84 0.75 22.31
C GLY A 11 -32.43 0.26 22.67
N LEU A 12 -31.57 1.11 23.27
CA LEU A 12 -30.22 0.74 23.68
C LEU A 12 -30.17 0.55 25.20
N ASP A 13 -30.29 -0.70 25.66
CA ASP A 13 -30.10 -1.02 27.07
C ASP A 13 -28.60 -1.16 27.42
N LYS A 14 -28.29 -0.95 28.70
CA LYS A 14 -26.90 -1.02 29.22
C LYS A 14 -26.27 -2.40 29.06
N ASP A 15 -27.08 -3.45 28.96
CA ASP A 15 -26.59 -4.82 28.78
C ASP A 15 -26.18 -5.08 27.33
N SER A 16 -26.77 -4.38 26.38
CA SER A 16 -26.44 -4.39 24.95
C SER A 16 -25.09 -3.74 24.69
N LEU A 17 -24.82 -2.61 25.35
CA LEU A 17 -23.51 -1.93 25.31
C LEU A 17 -22.40 -2.76 25.98
N LYS A 18 -22.69 -3.41 27.11
CA LYS A 18 -21.73 -4.34 27.76
C LYS A 18 -21.47 -5.60 26.94
N LYS A 19 -22.49 -6.14 26.26
CA LYS A 19 -22.33 -7.30 25.35
C LYS A 19 -21.50 -6.95 24.11
N ALA A 20 -21.65 -5.75 23.56
CA ALA A 20 -20.83 -5.28 22.44
C ALA A 20 -19.36 -5.14 22.85
N ASN A 21 -19.08 -4.53 24.01
CA ASN A 21 -17.72 -4.36 24.52
C ASN A 21 -17.06 -5.71 24.88
N LYS A 22 -17.83 -6.66 25.40
CA LYS A 22 -17.34 -8.02 25.69
C LYS A 22 -17.08 -8.84 24.42
N LYS A 23 -17.92 -8.71 23.39
CA LYS A 23 -17.70 -9.37 22.09
C LYS A 23 -16.46 -8.85 21.36
N ILE A 24 -16.16 -7.56 21.48
CA ILE A 24 -14.93 -6.94 20.95
C ILE A 24 -13.70 -7.44 21.71
N GLY A 25 -13.76 -7.48 23.05
CA GLY A 25 -12.67 -8.02 23.87
C GLY A 25 -12.41 -9.52 23.65
N ASP A 26 -13.47 -10.32 23.53
CA ASP A 26 -13.37 -11.76 23.25
C ASP A 26 -12.86 -12.00 21.81
N PHE A 27 -13.21 -11.16 20.83
CA PHE A 27 -12.72 -11.25 19.45
C PHE A 27 -11.23 -10.88 19.33
N LEU A 28 -10.79 -9.81 20.00
CA LEU A 28 -9.37 -9.41 20.04
C LEU A 28 -8.49 -10.46 20.73
N ILE A 29 -8.99 -11.10 21.80
CA ILE A 29 -8.25 -12.15 22.51
C ILE A 29 -8.23 -13.48 21.73
N THR A 30 -9.30 -13.79 20.97
CA THR A 30 -9.38 -15.03 20.19
C THR A 30 -8.61 -14.92 18.87
N GLY A 31 -8.61 -13.75 18.22
CA GLY A 31 -7.85 -13.49 16.99
C GLY A 31 -6.33 -13.50 17.19
N PHE A 32 -5.85 -13.07 18.36
CA PHE A 32 -4.41 -13.11 18.69
C PHE A 32 -3.91 -14.50 19.12
N LYS A 33 -4.81 -15.42 19.50
CA LYS A 33 -4.46 -16.80 19.94
C LYS A 33 -4.64 -17.86 18.86
N ALA A 34 -5.37 -17.57 17.80
CA ALA A 34 -5.47 -18.43 16.62
C ALA A 34 -4.37 -18.05 15.61
N GLY A 35 -3.13 -18.42 15.93
CA GLY A 35 -2.06 -18.43 14.94
C GLY A 35 -2.38 -19.42 13.81
N ALA A 36 -2.00 -19.00 12.60
CA ALA A 36 -1.94 -19.75 11.35
C ALA A 36 -3.17 -19.69 10.42
N VAL A 37 -2.85 -19.36 9.15
CA VAL A 37 -3.59 -19.52 7.89
C VAL A 37 -4.41 -18.28 7.43
N GLY A 38 -3.81 -17.52 6.50
CA GLY A 38 -4.49 -16.57 5.61
C GLY A 38 -4.31 -15.08 5.94
N ALA A 39 -3.12 -14.53 5.72
CA ALA A 39 -2.84 -13.10 5.86
C ALA A 39 -3.40 -12.32 4.66
N ALA A 40 -4.71 -12.08 4.68
CA ALA A 40 -5.41 -11.05 3.90
C ALA A 40 -6.77 -10.85 4.59
N GLY A 41 -6.94 -9.76 5.34
CA GLY A 41 -8.27 -9.37 5.85
C GLY A 41 -8.44 -9.13 7.35
N ALA A 42 -7.38 -9.07 8.16
CA ALA A 42 -7.52 -8.90 9.61
C ALA A 42 -7.30 -7.46 10.14
N LEU A 43 -7.67 -6.41 9.37
CA LEU A 43 -7.64 -5.02 9.86
C LEU A 43 -8.99 -4.32 9.96
N ALA A 44 -10.10 -5.03 9.75
CA ALA A 44 -11.44 -4.46 9.88
C ALA A 44 -11.84 -4.03 11.33
N ALA A 45 -10.94 -4.13 12.33
CA ALA A 45 -11.31 -4.05 13.74
C ALA A 45 -10.53 -3.04 14.61
N VAL A 46 -9.70 -2.15 14.06
CA VAL A 46 -9.19 -1.01 14.85
C VAL A 46 -10.20 0.14 14.74
N GLY A 47 -11.34 -0.02 15.42
CA GLY A 47 -12.27 1.08 15.68
C GLY A 47 -12.00 1.59 17.09
N VAL A 48 -11.41 2.78 17.21
CA VAL A 48 -11.35 3.48 18.50
C VAL A 48 -12.80 3.80 18.89
N ALA A 49 -13.31 3.13 19.93
CA ALA A 49 -14.63 3.41 20.47
C ALA A 49 -14.62 4.74 21.24
N ALA A 50 -14.61 5.86 20.52
CA ALA A 50 -14.90 7.18 21.08
C ALA A 50 -16.42 7.34 21.17
N GLY A 51 -16.99 7.09 22.35
CA GLY A 51 -18.40 7.30 22.62
C GLY A 51 -18.73 8.80 22.62
N VAL A 52 -19.33 9.29 21.54
CA VAL A 52 -19.86 10.67 21.50
C VAL A 52 -21.15 10.73 22.31
N ALA A 53 -21.11 11.46 23.43
CA ALA A 53 -22.27 11.73 24.28
C ALA A 53 -23.29 12.62 23.54
N ALA A 54 -24.54 12.17 23.50
CA ALA A 54 -25.64 12.76 22.73
C ALA A 54 -26.17 14.14 23.22
N ALA A 55 -25.33 14.96 23.84
CA ALA A 55 -25.71 16.28 24.39
C ALA A 55 -25.51 17.46 23.41
N GLU A 56 -24.87 17.26 22.26
CA GLU A 56 -24.44 18.35 21.33
C GLU A 56 -25.14 18.33 19.95
N THR A 57 -26.39 17.87 19.86
CA THR A 57 -27.02 17.58 18.56
C THR A 57 -27.24 18.79 17.63
N ILE A 58 -27.38 20.02 18.16
CA ILE A 58 -27.55 21.23 17.33
C ILE A 58 -26.19 21.80 16.87
N ALA A 59 -25.21 21.89 17.77
CA ALA A 59 -23.87 22.38 17.43
C ALA A 59 -23.19 21.47 16.39
N PHE A 60 -23.35 20.15 16.54
CA PHE A 60 -22.88 19.19 15.56
C PHE A 60 -23.52 19.36 14.17
N ALA A 61 -24.83 19.69 14.11
CA ALA A 61 -25.50 19.89 12.83
C ALA A 61 -24.98 21.14 12.10
N ASP A 62 -24.74 22.24 12.84
CA ASP A 62 -24.17 23.46 12.28
C ASP A 62 -22.73 23.24 11.79
N ASP A 63 -21.91 22.54 12.56
CA ASP A 63 -20.52 22.28 12.17
C ASP A 63 -20.43 21.28 11.01
N ALA A 64 -21.27 20.25 10.99
CA ALA A 64 -21.38 19.36 9.85
C ALA A 64 -21.82 20.10 8.57
N ASN A 65 -22.74 21.06 8.68
CA ASN A 65 -23.16 21.87 7.53
C ASN A 65 -22.00 22.73 7.02
N LYS A 66 -21.26 23.43 7.90
CA LYS A 66 -20.09 24.22 7.50
C LYS A 66 -19.00 23.38 6.86
N ALA A 67 -18.70 22.21 7.44
CA ALA A 67 -17.72 21.26 6.92
C ALA A 67 -18.09 20.81 5.50
N MET A 68 -19.36 20.47 5.27
CA MET A 68 -19.83 20.03 3.96
C MET A 68 -19.95 21.16 2.94
N GLU A 69 -20.21 22.39 3.38
CA GLU A 69 -20.09 23.56 2.50
C GLU A 69 -18.64 23.80 2.08
N GLN A 70 -17.66 23.60 2.98
CA GLN A 70 -16.25 23.66 2.63
C GLN A 70 -15.86 22.55 1.66
N PHE A 71 -16.25 21.31 1.94
CA PHE A 71 -16.08 20.18 1.02
C PHE A 71 -16.65 20.50 -0.37
N ARG A 72 -17.86 21.06 -0.46
CA ARG A 72 -18.46 21.48 -1.74
C ARG A 72 -17.60 22.51 -2.47
N ARG A 73 -17.08 23.51 -1.75
CA ARG A 73 -16.21 24.56 -2.33
C ARG A 73 -14.88 23.99 -2.83
N GLU A 74 -14.30 23.06 -2.10
CA GLU A 74 -13.01 22.43 -2.44
C GLU A 74 -13.13 21.43 -3.60
N THR A 75 -14.26 20.75 -3.71
CA THR A 75 -14.51 19.73 -4.75
C THR A 75 -15.21 20.29 -5.99
N GLY A 76 -15.87 21.45 -5.88
CA GLY A 76 -16.65 22.05 -6.97
C GLY A 76 -17.94 21.29 -7.32
N LEU A 77 -18.36 20.31 -6.50
CA LEU A 77 -19.55 19.51 -6.76
C LEU A 77 -20.84 20.34 -6.69
N ALA A 78 -21.84 19.93 -7.47
CA ALA A 78 -23.19 20.49 -7.39
C ALA A 78 -23.82 20.19 -6.03
N GLU A 79 -24.69 21.10 -5.55
CA GLU A 79 -25.31 20.98 -4.23
C GLU A 79 -26.07 19.66 -4.04
N GLU A 80 -26.80 19.20 -5.06
CA GLU A 80 -27.53 17.93 -5.03
C GLU A 80 -26.61 16.72 -4.86
N SER A 81 -25.38 16.76 -5.39
CA SER A 81 -24.42 15.68 -5.23
C SER A 81 -23.86 15.61 -3.81
N VAL A 82 -23.81 16.74 -3.09
CA VAL A 82 -23.20 16.84 -1.75
C VAL A 82 -24.02 16.13 -0.68
N GLU A 83 -25.32 15.92 -0.85
CA GLU A 83 -26.17 15.24 0.16
C GLU A 83 -25.69 13.80 0.44
N GLU A 84 -25.27 13.07 -0.59
CA GLU A 84 -24.74 11.72 -0.45
C GLU A 84 -23.38 11.71 0.26
N PHE A 85 -22.51 12.69 -0.04
CA PHE A 85 -21.24 12.87 0.66
C PHE A 85 -21.44 13.30 2.12
N SER A 86 -22.43 14.15 2.41
CA SER A 86 -22.78 14.53 3.78
C SER A 86 -23.22 13.33 4.61
N SER A 87 -24.01 12.44 4.00
CA SER A 87 -24.41 11.18 4.64
C SER A 87 -23.20 10.28 4.92
N SER A 88 -22.24 10.25 3.99
CA SER A 88 -21.00 9.49 4.13
C SER A 88 -20.10 10.05 5.23
N ALA A 89 -19.93 11.37 5.30
CA ALA A 89 -19.19 12.04 6.38
C ALA A 89 -19.80 11.75 7.77
N LYS A 90 -21.13 11.76 7.88
CA LYS A 90 -21.85 11.39 9.11
C LYS A 90 -21.62 9.93 9.51
N ASN A 91 -21.57 9.01 8.54
CA ASN A 91 -21.26 7.60 8.82
C ASN A 91 -19.85 7.44 9.38
N LEU A 92 -18.86 8.13 8.80
CA LEU A 92 -17.48 8.12 9.27
C LEU A 92 -17.37 8.70 10.69
N PHE A 93 -18.04 9.82 10.95
CA PHE A 93 -18.09 10.43 12.28
C PHE A 93 -18.74 9.48 13.30
N ALA A 94 -19.87 8.86 12.95
CA ALA A 94 -20.53 7.88 13.80
C ALA A 94 -19.70 6.60 14.04
N ALA A 95 -18.81 6.27 13.10
CA ALA A 95 -17.84 5.19 13.23
C ALA A 95 -16.61 5.56 14.10
N GLY A 96 -16.52 6.82 14.56
CA GLY A 96 -15.42 7.30 15.39
C GLY A 96 -14.09 7.42 14.63
N VAL A 97 -14.13 7.64 13.32
CA VAL A 97 -12.95 7.79 12.46
C VAL A 97 -12.57 9.27 12.38
N GLY A 98 -11.27 9.58 12.42
CA GLY A 98 -10.76 10.95 12.34
C GLY A 98 -11.00 11.77 13.62
N GLU A 99 -10.57 13.03 13.59
CA GLU A 99 -10.58 13.91 14.77
C GLU A 99 -11.90 14.70 14.93
N GLY A 100 -12.81 14.59 13.96
CA GLY A 100 -14.07 15.30 13.94
C GLY A 100 -14.62 15.48 12.52
N ILE A 101 -15.81 16.07 12.41
CA ILE A 101 -16.50 16.20 11.11
C ILE A 101 -15.73 17.09 10.11
N ASP A 102 -15.02 18.11 10.59
CA ASP A 102 -14.17 18.97 9.76
C ASP A 102 -12.97 18.22 9.17
N ASP A 103 -12.33 17.37 9.98
CA ASP A 103 -11.22 16.52 9.56
C ASP A 103 -11.67 15.51 8.51
N ILE A 104 -12.79 14.83 8.79
CA ILE A 104 -13.43 13.90 7.85
C ILE A 104 -13.75 14.60 6.52
N ALA A 105 -14.39 15.77 6.56
CA ALA A 105 -14.78 16.47 5.35
C ALA A 105 -13.57 16.89 4.50
N ARG A 106 -12.48 17.36 5.11
CA ARG A 106 -11.23 17.66 4.39
C ARG A 106 -10.62 16.40 3.78
N ALA A 107 -10.53 15.31 4.54
CA ALA A 107 -10.00 14.05 4.02
C ALA A 107 -10.86 13.51 2.86
N MET A 108 -12.19 13.59 2.97
CA MET A 108 -13.11 13.26 1.88
C MET A 108 -12.90 14.16 0.66
N ALA A 109 -12.62 15.45 0.84
CA ALA A 109 -12.35 16.37 -0.27
C ALA A 109 -11.07 15.97 -1.01
N THR A 110 -9.99 15.66 -0.28
CA THR A 110 -8.75 15.13 -0.84
C THR A 110 -9.02 13.85 -1.64
N VAL A 111 -9.72 12.88 -1.04
CA VAL A 111 -10.09 11.62 -1.72
C VAL A 111 -10.88 11.90 -3.00
N ASN A 112 -11.92 12.73 -2.93
CA ASN A 112 -12.78 13.00 -4.07
C ASN A 112 -12.01 13.69 -5.21
N ASN A 113 -11.10 14.61 -4.87
CA ASN A 113 -10.32 15.35 -5.86
C ASN A 113 -9.29 14.45 -6.58
N THR A 114 -8.65 13.51 -5.87
CA THR A 114 -7.69 12.57 -6.46
C THR A 114 -8.37 11.42 -7.19
N MET A 115 -9.41 10.82 -6.58
CA MET A 115 -10.02 9.58 -7.07
C MET A 115 -11.22 9.81 -7.99
N GLN A 116 -11.91 10.95 -7.88
CA GLN A 116 -13.12 11.30 -8.65
C GLN A 116 -14.21 10.22 -8.59
N THR A 117 -14.43 9.65 -7.41
CA THR A 117 -15.39 8.56 -7.18
C THR A 117 -16.70 9.06 -6.57
N GLY A 118 -17.73 8.21 -6.56
CA GLY A 118 -18.99 8.50 -5.88
C GLY A 118 -18.87 8.48 -4.34
N ALA A 119 -19.86 9.05 -3.66
CA ALA A 119 -19.86 9.26 -2.21
C ALA A 119 -19.52 8.01 -1.38
N LYS A 120 -20.04 6.83 -1.76
CA LYS A 120 -19.79 5.58 -1.02
C LYS A 120 -18.38 5.04 -1.17
N GLU A 121 -17.76 5.23 -2.33
CA GLU A 121 -16.36 4.84 -2.51
C GLU A 121 -15.45 5.86 -1.82
N THR A 122 -15.76 7.15 -1.92
CA THR A 122 -15.09 8.20 -1.13
C THR A 122 -15.17 7.92 0.38
N GLU A 123 -16.32 7.47 0.90
CA GLU A 123 -16.47 7.04 2.30
C GLU A 123 -15.45 5.94 2.67
N ARG A 124 -15.36 4.90 1.84
CA ARG A 124 -14.45 3.76 2.07
C ARG A 124 -12.99 4.17 2.02
N ILE A 125 -12.57 4.85 0.96
CA ILE A 125 -11.18 5.31 0.78
C ILE A 125 -10.80 6.27 1.91
N THR A 126 -11.67 7.21 2.28
CA THR A 126 -11.42 8.15 3.38
C THR A 126 -11.19 7.42 4.69
N LYS A 127 -12.02 6.40 5.00
CA LYS A 127 -11.83 5.59 6.20
C LYS A 127 -10.45 4.93 6.23
N ARG A 128 -10.01 4.36 5.11
CA ARG A 128 -8.70 3.69 4.99
C ARG A 128 -7.55 4.69 5.12
N ALA A 129 -7.64 5.85 4.47
CA ALA A 129 -6.63 6.90 4.55
C ALA A 129 -6.49 7.47 5.97
N LEU A 130 -7.61 7.76 6.66
CA LEU A 130 -7.59 8.19 8.06
C LEU A 130 -7.04 7.11 8.98
N THR A 131 -7.33 5.83 8.71
CA THR A 131 -6.72 4.72 9.46
C THR A 131 -5.21 4.66 9.24
N MET A 132 -4.75 4.87 8.01
CA MET A 132 -3.32 4.93 7.69
C MET A 132 -2.62 6.04 8.46
N ARG A 133 -3.21 7.24 8.46
CA ARG A 133 -2.75 8.37 9.26
C ARG A 133 -2.67 8.05 10.75
N ASP A 134 -3.76 7.56 11.32
CA ASP A 134 -3.85 7.37 12.77
C ASP A 134 -2.98 6.21 13.28
N VAL A 135 -2.63 5.23 12.43
CA VAL A 135 -1.84 4.04 12.79
C VAL A 135 -0.35 4.18 12.43
N PHE A 136 -0.06 4.73 11.26
CA PHE A 136 1.30 4.80 10.68
C PHE A 136 1.82 6.23 10.55
N ASP A 137 1.09 7.23 11.04
CA ASP A 137 1.44 8.66 10.99
C ASP A 137 1.65 9.18 9.57
N LYS A 138 0.88 8.64 8.60
CA LYS A 138 0.97 9.01 7.19
C LYS A 138 0.00 10.11 6.79
N ASP A 139 0.47 11.03 5.95
CA ASP A 139 -0.41 12.04 5.38
C ASP A 139 -1.51 11.38 4.53
N VAL A 140 -2.72 11.95 4.64
CA VAL A 140 -3.90 11.46 3.92
C VAL A 140 -3.72 11.62 2.42
N GLY A 141 -3.21 12.77 1.96
CA GLY A 141 -2.97 13.05 0.55
C GLY A 141 -1.92 12.12 -0.05
N GLU A 142 -0.77 12.01 0.60
CA GLU A 142 0.31 11.11 0.14
C GLU A 142 -0.15 9.65 0.07
N SER A 143 -0.92 9.20 1.06
CA SER A 143 -1.49 7.85 1.07
C SER A 143 -2.44 7.64 -0.11
N ILE A 144 -3.31 8.62 -0.40
CA ILE A 144 -4.27 8.52 -1.50
C ILE A 144 -3.56 8.55 -2.85
N ASP A 145 -2.52 9.38 -3.02
CA ASP A 145 -1.74 9.45 -4.26
C ASP A 145 -1.00 8.12 -4.51
N ALA A 146 -0.38 7.53 -3.48
CA ALA A 146 0.23 6.20 -3.60
C ALA A 146 -0.81 5.12 -3.94
N VAL A 147 -1.99 5.14 -3.31
CA VAL A 147 -3.10 4.24 -3.64
C VAL A 147 -3.55 4.43 -5.09
N LYS A 148 -3.63 5.68 -5.57
CA LYS A 148 -4.02 6.00 -6.95
C LYS A 148 -3.06 5.38 -7.95
N VAL A 149 -1.75 5.49 -7.71
CA VAL A 149 -0.72 4.85 -8.55
C VAL A 149 -0.90 3.33 -8.55
N LEU A 150 -1.10 2.72 -7.38
CA LEU A 150 -1.32 1.27 -7.31
C LEU A 150 -2.57 0.80 -8.06
N MET A 151 -3.63 1.61 -8.06
CA MET A 151 -4.85 1.33 -8.80
C MET A 151 -4.65 1.49 -10.31
N ASP A 152 -4.00 2.59 -10.73
CA ASP A 152 -3.83 2.92 -12.15
C ASP A 152 -2.85 1.98 -12.84
N GLU A 153 -1.70 1.71 -12.21
CA GLU A 153 -0.61 0.95 -12.84
C GLU A 153 -0.86 -0.57 -12.74
N PHE A 154 -1.37 -1.05 -11.61
CA PHE A 154 -1.53 -2.49 -11.37
C PHE A 154 -2.99 -2.98 -11.42
N GLY A 155 -3.93 -2.11 -11.77
CA GLY A 155 -5.35 -2.47 -11.92
C GLY A 155 -6.03 -2.91 -10.61
N LEU A 156 -5.50 -2.48 -9.46
CA LEU A 156 -5.99 -2.86 -8.15
C LEU A 156 -7.26 -2.09 -7.77
N SER A 157 -8.08 -2.68 -6.92
CA SER A 157 -9.08 -1.91 -6.18
C SER A 157 -8.43 -1.06 -5.09
N SER A 158 -9.13 -0.02 -4.63
CA SER A 158 -8.65 0.85 -3.55
C SER A 158 -8.32 0.07 -2.26
N ASP A 159 -9.15 -0.91 -1.90
CA ASP A 159 -8.91 -1.78 -0.75
C ASP A 159 -7.63 -2.59 -0.90
N GLN A 160 -7.40 -3.22 -2.06
CA GLN A 160 -6.18 -3.97 -2.36
C GLN A 160 -4.93 -3.09 -2.34
N ALA A 161 -5.01 -1.90 -2.93
CA ALA A 161 -3.91 -0.93 -2.93
C ALA A 161 -3.55 -0.49 -1.50
N PHE A 162 -4.54 -0.19 -0.65
CA PHE A 162 -4.26 0.07 0.77
C PHE A 162 -3.71 -1.16 1.50
N ASP A 163 -4.17 -2.37 1.19
CA ASP A 163 -3.63 -3.58 1.81
C ASP A 163 -2.13 -3.72 1.52
N PHE A 164 -1.66 -3.45 0.30
CA PHE A 164 -0.23 -3.42 -0.02
C PHE A 164 0.55 -2.38 0.81
N LEU A 165 0.05 -1.14 0.90
CA LEU A 165 0.73 -0.10 1.68
C LEU A 165 0.79 -0.44 3.17
N VAL A 166 -0.29 -0.99 3.71
CA VAL A 166 -0.35 -1.38 5.12
C VAL A 166 0.56 -2.58 5.39
N GLU A 167 0.53 -3.62 4.57
CA GLU A 167 1.42 -4.76 4.71
C GLU A 167 2.89 -4.36 4.58
N GLY A 168 3.22 -3.52 3.59
CA GLY A 168 4.56 -2.97 3.43
C GLY A 168 5.03 -2.21 4.67
N SER A 169 4.18 -1.34 5.22
CA SER A 169 4.46 -0.59 6.44
C SER A 169 4.68 -1.52 7.64
N GLN A 170 3.86 -2.57 7.80
CA GLN A 170 3.98 -3.56 8.87
C GLN A 170 5.24 -4.42 8.78
N ARG A 171 5.68 -4.73 7.56
CA ARG A 171 6.95 -5.45 7.28
C ARG A 171 8.16 -4.51 7.42
N GLY A 172 7.91 -3.22 7.66
CA GLY A 172 8.92 -2.21 7.92
C GLY A 172 9.64 -1.74 6.67
N LEU A 173 8.96 -1.75 5.53
CA LEU A 173 9.44 -1.08 4.32
C LEU A 173 9.62 0.42 4.57
N ASP A 174 8.72 1.00 5.37
CA ASP A 174 8.66 2.42 5.62
C ASP A 174 9.56 2.90 6.78
N ARG A 175 10.63 2.17 7.10
CA ARG A 175 11.58 2.56 8.16
C ARG A 175 12.28 3.89 7.89
N ASN A 176 12.37 4.27 6.61
CA ASN A 176 13.04 5.47 6.16
C ASN A 176 12.06 6.58 5.74
N ASP A 177 10.77 6.40 6.01
CA ASP A 177 9.69 7.33 5.64
C ASP A 177 9.56 7.54 4.11
N ASP A 178 9.99 6.56 3.31
CA ASP A 178 10.10 6.65 1.85
C ASP A 178 9.19 5.67 1.09
N LEU A 179 8.36 4.86 1.78
CA LEU A 179 7.52 3.86 1.11
C LEU A 179 6.50 4.50 0.16
N LEU A 180 5.78 5.53 0.63
CA LEU A 180 4.76 6.19 -0.19
C LEU A 180 5.37 6.95 -1.37
N ASP A 181 6.54 7.57 -1.18
CA ASP A 181 7.31 8.19 -2.27
C ASP A 181 7.74 7.14 -3.30
N SER A 182 8.30 6.03 -2.83
CA SER A 182 8.78 4.96 -3.72
C SER A 182 7.66 4.36 -4.55
N VAL A 183 6.49 4.14 -3.96
CA VAL A 183 5.31 3.67 -4.70
C VAL A 183 4.90 4.66 -5.78
N ARG A 184 4.89 5.97 -5.48
CA ARG A 184 4.50 7.02 -6.43
C ARG A 184 5.51 7.22 -7.54
N GLU A 185 6.80 7.12 -7.23
CA GLU A 185 7.88 7.37 -8.19
C GLU A 185 8.11 6.17 -9.11
N TYR A 186 8.11 4.96 -8.55
CA TYR A 186 8.57 3.76 -9.27
C TYR A 186 7.44 2.83 -9.71
N GLY A 187 6.19 3.02 -9.25
CA GLY A 187 5.06 2.14 -9.58
C GLY A 187 4.86 1.95 -11.08
N ASN A 188 4.83 3.04 -11.85
CA ASN A 188 4.71 2.99 -13.31
C ASN A 188 5.92 2.30 -13.96
N LEU A 189 7.14 2.59 -13.50
CA LEU A 189 8.36 1.95 -14.01
C LEU A 189 8.35 0.44 -13.82
N PHE A 190 7.93 -0.03 -12.64
CA PHE A 190 7.82 -1.46 -12.36
C PHE A 190 6.76 -2.11 -13.25
N ASN A 191 5.62 -1.46 -13.46
CA ASN A 191 4.59 -1.95 -14.36
C ASN A 191 5.05 -2.02 -15.82
N ASP A 192 5.70 -0.97 -16.32
CA ASP A 192 6.27 -0.91 -17.67
C ASP A 192 7.33 -2.00 -17.89
N ALA A 193 8.08 -2.33 -16.84
CA ALA A 193 9.04 -3.43 -16.84
C ALA A 193 8.38 -4.81 -16.72
N GLY A 194 7.06 -4.90 -16.52
CA GLY A 194 6.30 -6.15 -16.47
C GLY A 194 6.15 -6.77 -15.09
N PHE A 195 6.51 -6.04 -14.03
CA PHE A 195 6.27 -6.50 -12.67
C PHE A 195 4.81 -6.26 -12.27
N ASP A 196 4.25 -7.20 -11.53
CA ASP A 196 3.00 -6.98 -10.80
C ASP A 196 3.24 -6.28 -9.44
N ALA A 197 2.16 -5.83 -8.78
CA ALA A 197 2.26 -5.15 -7.50
C ALA A 197 2.88 -6.03 -6.40
N ALA A 198 2.66 -7.35 -6.43
CA ALA A 198 3.23 -8.26 -5.44
C ALA A 198 4.74 -8.39 -5.63
N GLN A 199 5.21 -8.47 -6.87
CA GLN A 199 6.63 -8.46 -7.21
C GLN A 199 7.28 -7.12 -6.83
N PHE A 200 6.63 -6.00 -7.10
CA PHE A 200 7.14 -4.68 -6.71
C PHE A 200 7.38 -4.58 -5.19
N PHE A 201 6.39 -4.91 -4.37
CA PHE A 201 6.54 -4.90 -2.90
C PHE A 201 7.51 -5.98 -2.40
N SER A 202 7.52 -7.15 -3.03
CA SER A 202 8.44 -8.24 -2.68
C SER A 202 9.90 -7.85 -2.92
N ILE A 203 10.20 -7.14 -4.01
CA ILE A 203 11.55 -6.66 -4.30
C ILE A 203 11.99 -5.65 -3.22
N MET A 204 11.12 -4.69 -2.86
CA MET A 204 11.39 -3.75 -1.76
C MET A 204 11.61 -4.47 -0.42
N GLU A 205 10.79 -5.48 -0.09
CA GLU A 205 10.90 -6.24 1.16
C GLU A 205 12.21 -6.98 1.27
N GLN A 206 12.63 -7.62 0.18
CA GLN A 206 13.85 -8.39 0.15
C GLN A 206 15.10 -7.51 0.21
N GLY A 207 15.12 -6.41 -0.55
CA GLY A 207 16.21 -5.46 -0.44
C GLY A 207 16.33 -4.93 1.00
N ALA A 208 15.21 -4.59 1.64
CA ALA A 208 15.20 -4.11 3.02
C ALA A 208 15.66 -5.18 4.02
N ALA A 209 15.25 -6.44 3.84
CA ALA A 209 15.69 -7.58 4.64
C ALA A 209 17.20 -7.86 4.49
N GLY A 210 17.75 -7.59 3.31
CA GLY A 210 19.18 -7.64 3.00
C GLY A 210 20.03 -6.56 3.67
N GLY A 211 19.40 -5.64 4.40
CA GLY A 211 20.08 -4.56 5.12
C GLY A 211 20.25 -3.28 4.30
N VAL A 212 19.61 -3.19 3.12
CA VAL A 212 19.52 -1.94 2.37
C VAL A 212 18.65 -0.96 3.15
N LEU A 213 19.12 0.29 3.27
CA LEU A 213 18.37 1.35 3.90
C LEU A 213 17.51 2.10 2.86
N GLY A 214 16.20 1.88 2.90
CA GLY A 214 15.18 2.64 2.17
C GLY A 214 14.64 1.92 0.95
N THR A 215 13.33 2.04 0.72
CA THR A 215 12.66 1.51 -0.47
C THR A 215 13.06 2.28 -1.73
N ASP A 216 13.46 3.55 -1.59
CA ASP A 216 13.90 4.37 -2.72
C ASP A 216 15.12 3.77 -3.40
N LYS A 217 16.18 3.48 -2.64
CA LYS A 217 17.42 2.90 -3.17
C LYS A 217 17.23 1.56 -3.86
N ILE A 218 16.34 0.72 -3.32
CA ILE A 218 16.04 -0.59 -3.89
C ILE A 218 15.34 -0.39 -5.24
N SER A 219 14.37 0.51 -5.28
CA SER A 219 13.59 0.81 -6.48
C SER A 219 14.44 1.52 -7.55
N ASP A 220 15.35 2.40 -7.13
CA ASP A 220 16.33 3.08 -7.98
C ASP A 220 17.25 2.08 -8.69
N ALA A 221 17.73 1.04 -8.01
CA ALA A 221 18.52 0.00 -8.68
C ALA A 221 17.72 -0.80 -9.71
N ILE A 222 16.42 -1.02 -9.49
CA ILE A 222 15.58 -1.68 -10.51
C ILE A 222 15.35 -0.75 -11.70
N LYS A 223 15.15 0.56 -11.46
CA LYS A 223 15.12 1.56 -12.53
C LYS A 223 16.41 1.53 -13.36
N GLU A 224 17.57 1.56 -12.70
CA GLU A 224 18.86 1.51 -13.39
C GLU A 224 19.04 0.21 -14.17
N PHE A 225 18.62 -0.94 -13.62
CA PHE A 225 18.62 -2.21 -14.37
C PHE A 225 17.80 -2.12 -15.67
N VAL A 226 16.58 -1.60 -15.60
CA VAL A 226 15.71 -1.47 -16.77
C VAL A 226 16.33 -0.50 -17.80
N ILE A 227 16.92 0.61 -17.34
CA ILE A 227 17.61 1.57 -18.22
C ILE A 227 18.80 0.91 -18.92
N ILE A 228 19.72 0.31 -18.16
CA ILE A 228 20.94 -0.32 -18.68
C ILE A 228 20.60 -1.47 -19.63
N ALA A 229 19.59 -2.27 -19.29
CA ALA A 229 19.15 -3.38 -20.13
C ALA A 229 18.52 -2.87 -21.44
N ASN A 230 17.77 -1.77 -21.40
CA ASN A 230 17.23 -1.13 -22.62
C ASN A 230 18.32 -0.48 -23.49
N GLU A 231 19.37 0.09 -22.89
CA GLU A 231 20.49 0.67 -23.63
C GLU A 231 21.32 -0.40 -24.36
N GLY A 232 21.49 -1.58 -23.75
CA GLY A 232 22.10 -2.74 -24.39
C GLY A 232 23.52 -2.51 -24.88
N SER A 233 24.35 -1.80 -24.08
CA SER A 233 25.75 -1.55 -24.41
C SER A 233 26.57 -2.84 -24.57
N ASP A 234 27.74 -2.76 -25.21
CA ASP A 234 28.66 -3.91 -25.32
C ASP A 234 29.01 -4.51 -23.95
N ASP A 235 29.12 -3.67 -22.92
CA ASP A 235 29.37 -4.10 -21.54
C ASP A 235 28.14 -4.83 -20.96
N THR A 236 26.93 -4.33 -21.22
CA THR A 236 25.67 -4.99 -20.82
C THR A 236 25.56 -6.38 -21.45
N VAL A 237 25.81 -6.49 -22.77
CA VAL A 237 25.80 -7.77 -23.49
C VAL A 237 26.82 -8.74 -22.88
N ALA A 238 28.04 -8.26 -22.62
CA ALA A 238 29.08 -9.07 -22.00
C ALA A 238 28.72 -9.49 -20.56
N ALA A 239 28.05 -8.64 -19.78
CA ALA A 239 27.60 -8.96 -18.43
C ALA A 239 26.54 -10.07 -18.44
N PHE A 240 25.53 -9.98 -19.32
CA PHE A 240 24.52 -11.03 -19.52
C PHE A 240 25.15 -12.37 -19.90
N ALA A 241 26.11 -12.37 -20.83
CA ALA A 241 26.81 -13.59 -21.23
C ALA A 241 27.58 -14.23 -20.06
N GLN A 242 28.16 -13.43 -19.18
CA GLN A 242 28.90 -13.91 -18.00
C GLN A 242 28.01 -14.53 -16.92
N ILE A 243 26.73 -14.14 -16.87
CA ILE A 243 25.71 -14.78 -16.02
C ILE A 243 24.92 -15.88 -16.75
N GLY A 244 25.37 -16.28 -17.94
CA GLY A 244 24.81 -17.41 -18.69
C GLY A 244 23.58 -17.08 -19.53
N LEU A 245 23.33 -15.80 -19.82
CA LEU A 245 22.16 -15.34 -20.58
C LEU A 245 22.55 -14.81 -21.96
N ASP A 246 21.68 -15.05 -22.93
CA ASP A 246 21.81 -14.58 -24.32
C ASP A 246 21.02 -13.27 -24.47
N PHE A 247 21.73 -12.14 -24.37
CA PHE A 247 21.11 -10.80 -24.36
C PHE A 247 20.38 -10.50 -25.67
N GLU A 248 20.96 -10.83 -26.82
CA GLU A 248 20.39 -10.58 -28.14
C GLU A 248 19.09 -11.34 -28.35
N ARG A 249 19.02 -12.59 -27.86
CA ARG A 249 17.79 -13.36 -27.85
C ARG A 249 16.73 -12.71 -26.95
N ILE A 250 17.08 -12.37 -25.71
CA ILE A 250 16.16 -11.80 -24.73
C ILE A 250 15.63 -10.44 -25.21
N SER A 251 16.54 -9.53 -25.55
CA SER A 251 16.19 -8.20 -26.09
C SER A 251 15.37 -8.28 -27.37
N GLY A 252 15.57 -9.32 -28.19
CA GLY A 252 14.73 -9.61 -29.35
C GLY A 252 13.26 -9.86 -29.01
N PHE A 253 12.96 -10.65 -27.96
CA PHE A 253 11.59 -10.86 -27.48
C PHE A 253 10.98 -9.60 -26.87
N ILE A 254 11.78 -8.84 -26.12
CA ILE A 254 11.34 -7.57 -25.52
C ILE A 254 11.00 -6.53 -26.60
N GLN A 255 11.84 -6.38 -27.62
CA GLN A 255 11.58 -5.47 -28.75
C GLN A 255 10.36 -5.89 -29.58
N ALA A 256 10.05 -7.19 -29.64
CA ALA A 256 8.85 -7.70 -30.29
C ALA A 256 7.57 -7.46 -29.45
N GLY A 257 7.72 -7.12 -28.16
CA GLY A 257 6.62 -6.98 -27.21
C GLY A 257 6.05 -8.32 -26.74
N ASP A 258 6.80 -9.41 -26.93
CA ASP A 258 6.39 -10.75 -26.52
C ASP A 258 6.62 -10.99 -25.01
N GLU A 259 7.62 -10.32 -24.44
CA GLU A 259 8.08 -10.46 -23.04
C GLU A 259 8.60 -9.10 -22.52
N GLN A 260 8.80 -8.98 -21.21
CA GLN A 260 9.30 -7.76 -20.55
C GLN A 260 10.53 -8.07 -19.66
N TRP A 261 11.28 -7.05 -19.25
CA TRP A 261 12.48 -7.24 -18.42
C TRP A 261 12.19 -7.93 -17.07
N GLY A 262 11.00 -7.72 -16.52
CA GLY A 262 10.52 -8.36 -15.30
C GLY A 262 10.41 -9.88 -15.40
N ASP A 263 10.10 -10.41 -16.59
CA ASP A 263 10.04 -11.86 -16.85
C ASP A 263 11.41 -12.53 -16.66
N TYR A 264 12.48 -11.79 -16.96
CA TYR A 264 13.87 -12.24 -16.88
C TYR A 264 14.57 -11.87 -15.58
N PHE A 265 13.99 -10.97 -14.78
CA PHE A 265 14.63 -10.41 -13.60
C PHE A 265 15.10 -11.48 -12.61
N SER A 266 14.25 -12.45 -12.30
CA SER A 266 14.60 -13.56 -11.42
C SER A 266 15.80 -14.37 -11.94
N THR A 267 15.86 -14.62 -13.25
CA THR A 267 16.94 -15.37 -13.89
C THR A 267 18.26 -14.58 -13.88
N VAL A 268 18.19 -13.25 -14.09
CA VAL A 268 19.35 -12.36 -13.96
C VAL A 268 19.91 -12.40 -12.54
N ILE A 269 19.04 -12.28 -11.56
CA ILE A 269 19.41 -12.33 -10.13
C ILE A 269 20.02 -13.70 -9.77
N GLU A 270 19.48 -14.80 -10.27
CA GLU A 270 20.04 -16.15 -10.08
C GLU A 270 21.43 -16.29 -10.69
N GLY A 271 21.62 -15.86 -11.94
CA GLY A 271 22.92 -15.90 -12.62
C GLY A 271 24.00 -15.08 -11.91
N LEU A 272 23.64 -13.92 -11.34
CA LEU A 272 24.55 -13.14 -10.48
C LEU A 272 24.91 -13.88 -9.19
N ASN A 273 23.95 -14.59 -8.59
CA ASN A 273 24.16 -15.29 -7.33
C ASN A 273 25.03 -16.54 -7.48
N ASP A 274 25.00 -17.20 -8.64
CA ASP A 274 25.82 -18.36 -8.97
C ASP A 274 27.32 -18.05 -9.13
N ILE A 275 27.70 -16.76 -9.16
CA ILE A 275 29.11 -16.33 -9.21
C ILE A 275 29.75 -16.46 -7.83
N ASP A 276 30.62 -17.45 -7.64
CA ASP A 276 31.31 -17.68 -6.36
C ASP A 276 32.19 -16.51 -5.91
N ASP A 277 32.91 -15.88 -6.85
CA ASP A 277 33.82 -14.77 -6.54
C ASP A 277 33.03 -13.49 -6.19
N PRO A 278 33.09 -13.01 -4.94
CA PRO A 278 32.34 -11.84 -4.52
C PRO A 278 32.77 -10.54 -5.22
N MET A 279 34.04 -10.42 -5.62
CA MET A 279 34.50 -9.25 -6.39
C MET A 279 33.93 -9.27 -7.79
N LYS A 280 33.90 -10.45 -8.42
CA LYS A 280 33.32 -10.58 -9.76
C LYS A 280 31.81 -10.36 -9.75
N ARG A 281 31.11 -10.88 -8.72
CA ARG A 281 29.67 -10.62 -8.54
C ARG A 281 29.40 -9.12 -8.39
N ALA A 282 30.14 -8.44 -7.53
CA ALA A 282 30.00 -6.99 -7.32
C ALA A 282 30.20 -6.21 -8.63
N GLN A 283 31.24 -6.56 -9.40
CA GLN A 283 31.49 -5.95 -10.70
C GLN A 283 30.28 -6.10 -11.64
N LEU A 284 29.75 -7.32 -11.80
CA LEU A 284 28.61 -7.55 -12.69
C LEU A 284 27.30 -6.93 -12.16
N GLN A 285 27.13 -6.84 -10.84
CA GLN A 285 26.02 -6.10 -10.23
C GLN A 285 26.08 -4.63 -10.64
N THR A 286 27.23 -3.98 -10.52
CA THR A 286 27.41 -2.58 -10.97
C THR A 286 27.22 -2.43 -12.49
N GLU A 287 27.70 -3.39 -13.29
CA GLU A 287 27.50 -3.37 -14.75
C GLU A 287 26.01 -3.49 -15.13
N LEU A 288 25.19 -4.20 -14.34
CA LEU A 288 23.78 -4.47 -14.66
C LEU A 288 22.78 -3.57 -13.93
N PHE A 289 23.12 -3.00 -12.78
CA PHE A 289 22.23 -2.19 -11.93
C PHE A 289 22.80 -0.78 -11.69
N GLY A 290 23.89 -0.43 -12.36
CA GLY A 290 24.52 0.88 -12.25
C GLY A 290 25.18 1.12 -10.89
N THR A 291 25.48 2.38 -10.61
CA THR A 291 26.07 2.79 -9.33
C THR A 291 25.13 2.61 -8.14
N ALA A 292 23.81 2.52 -8.39
CA ALA A 292 22.84 2.19 -7.35
C ALA A 292 23.19 0.86 -6.67
N ALA A 293 23.74 -0.12 -7.39
CA ALA A 293 24.21 -1.39 -6.83
C ALA A 293 25.30 -1.22 -5.74
N GLU A 294 26.14 -0.19 -5.85
CA GLU A 294 27.22 0.06 -4.91
C GLU A 294 26.67 0.47 -3.52
N ASP A 295 25.55 1.20 -3.52
CA ASP A 295 24.84 1.61 -2.31
C ASP A 295 24.12 0.44 -1.62
N LEU A 296 23.74 -0.58 -2.39
CA LEU A 296 23.01 -1.76 -1.92
C LEU A 296 23.94 -2.87 -1.40
N GLY A 297 25.18 -2.88 -1.87
CA GLY A 297 26.18 -3.87 -1.50
C GLY A 297 25.96 -5.25 -2.13
N VAL A 298 26.98 -6.10 -2.04
CA VAL A 298 27.08 -7.35 -2.80
C VAL A 298 26.01 -8.40 -2.43
N SER A 299 25.38 -8.27 -1.27
CA SER A 299 24.32 -9.18 -0.80
C SER A 299 22.96 -8.91 -1.44
N PHE A 300 22.72 -7.71 -1.97
CA PHE A 300 21.43 -7.29 -2.50
C PHE A 300 20.75 -8.33 -3.40
N THR A 301 21.47 -8.91 -4.35
CA THR A 301 20.91 -9.91 -5.27
C THR A 301 20.61 -11.25 -4.59
N LYS A 302 21.36 -11.62 -3.54
CA LYS A 302 21.11 -12.86 -2.79
C LYS A 302 19.80 -12.77 -2.02
N ASP A 303 19.53 -11.60 -1.47
CA ASP A 303 18.34 -11.34 -0.67
C ASP A 303 17.08 -11.31 -1.56
N ILE A 304 17.18 -10.74 -2.78
CA ILE A 304 16.12 -10.75 -3.80
C ILE A 304 15.85 -12.14 -4.42
N ALA A 305 16.81 -13.05 -4.42
CA ALA A 305 16.59 -14.40 -4.97
C ALA A 305 15.80 -15.32 -4.03
N MET A 306 15.69 -14.98 -2.75
CA MET A 306 15.01 -15.83 -1.78
C MET A 306 13.48 -15.73 -1.91
N ALA A 307 12.89 -14.56 -2.15
CA ALA A 307 11.42 -14.45 -2.19
C ALA A 307 10.78 -14.83 -3.52
N PHE A 308 11.50 -14.86 -4.65
CA PHE A 308 10.97 -15.53 -5.84
C PHE A 308 10.81 -17.06 -5.60
N ARG A 309 11.65 -17.65 -4.74
CA ARG A 309 11.54 -19.07 -4.33
C ARG A 309 10.49 -19.31 -3.25
N GLU A 310 10.25 -18.35 -2.36
CA GLU A 310 9.22 -18.48 -1.31
C GLU A 310 7.80 -18.16 -1.82
N GLY A 311 7.64 -17.17 -2.70
CA GLY A 311 6.35 -16.81 -3.31
C GLY A 311 5.77 -17.90 -4.22
N THR A 312 6.64 -18.67 -4.89
CA THR A 312 6.23 -19.84 -5.70
C THR A 312 5.80 -21.02 -4.84
N ASN A 313 6.42 -21.23 -3.67
CA ASN A 313 6.01 -22.30 -2.74
C ASN A 313 4.68 -22.00 -2.05
N SER A 314 4.40 -20.75 -1.65
CA SER A 314 3.11 -20.41 -1.02
C SER A 314 1.90 -20.57 -1.94
N ALA A 315 2.08 -20.40 -3.26
CA ALA A 315 1.03 -20.61 -4.26
C ALA A 315 0.71 -22.09 -4.52
N SER A 316 1.65 -23.00 -4.23
CA SER A 316 1.45 -24.45 -4.41
C SER A 316 0.78 -25.14 -3.22
N THR A 317 0.85 -24.56 -2.02
CA THR A 317 0.28 -25.15 -0.79
C THR A 317 -1.17 -24.79 -0.52
N SER A 318 -1.81 -23.96 -1.35
CA SER A 318 -3.23 -23.57 -1.19
C SER A 318 -4.20 -24.36 -2.08
N LEU A 319 -3.77 -25.48 -2.67
CA LEU A 319 -4.60 -26.31 -3.56
C LEU A 319 -4.75 -27.79 -3.13
N ASP A 320 -4.41 -28.15 -1.89
CA ASP A 320 -4.72 -29.46 -1.31
C ASP A 320 -5.65 -29.38 -0.10
#